data_AF-A0AB34IWS7-F1
#
_entry.id   AF-A0AB34IWS7-F1
#
_cell.length_a   1.000
_cell.length_b   1.000
_cell.length_c   1.000
_cell.angle_alpha   90.00
_cell.angle_beta   90.00
_cell.angle_gamma   90.00
#
_symmetry.space_group_name_H-M   'P 1'
#
loop_
_entity.id
_entity.type
_entity.pdbx_description
1 polymer ?
#
loop_
_entity_poly.entity_id
_entity_poly.type
_entity_poly.pdbx_seq_one_letter_code
_entity_poly.pdbx_strand_id
1 'polypeptide(L)'
;MATPWAAQYRERSTEARAQAAREGPSLPWAKGAGSINSQALPRAHRSVRMAHSLGVLSCVVAAACILIAGPGMWSLGLIAAGALLARAGGAWLHGVLPALLVDSPHPPAPGEMSVVAANSLFSLSGLRQPVSAFRVEWDVLLENLAFTCTYGKRNCLTNDMYSGELSLGKIVSLVSAKLSEGVVRCN
;
A
#
# COMPACT_ATOMS: atom_id res chain seq x y z
N MET A 1 37.92 -15.54 -1.00
CA MET A 1 38.22 -14.56 -2.07
C MET A 1 36.95 -14.36 -2.89
N ALA A 2 36.29 -13.21 -2.76
CA ALA A 2 35.12 -12.91 -3.59
C ALA A 2 35.59 -12.53 -4.99
N THR A 3 35.01 -13.14 -6.01
CA THR A 3 35.35 -12.89 -7.41
C THR A 3 34.97 -11.45 -7.81
N PRO A 4 35.77 -10.78 -8.65
CA PRO A 4 35.56 -9.37 -9.02
C PRO A 4 34.18 -9.09 -9.64
N TRP A 5 33.53 -10.10 -10.25
CA TRP A 5 32.17 -9.98 -10.78
C TRP A 5 31.10 -9.81 -9.68
N ALA A 6 31.31 -10.40 -8.50
CA ALA A 6 30.34 -10.35 -7.40
C ALA A 6 30.32 -9.00 -6.67
N ALA A 7 31.43 -8.25 -6.73
CA ALA A 7 31.51 -6.88 -6.24
C ALA A 7 30.78 -5.92 -7.18
N GLN A 8 31.02 -6.06 -8.48
CA GLN A 8 30.42 -5.23 -9.53
C GLN A 8 28.89 -5.38 -9.62
N TYR A 9 28.37 -6.59 -9.39
CA TYR A 9 26.93 -6.83 -9.33
C TYR A 9 26.28 -6.21 -8.09
N ARG A 10 27.01 -6.20 -6.96
CA ARG A 10 26.55 -5.58 -5.71
C ARG A 10 26.44 -4.06 -5.86
N GLU A 11 27.46 -3.42 -6.41
CA GLU A 11 27.48 -1.97 -6.66
C GLU A 11 26.31 -1.52 -7.56
N ARG A 12 26.09 -2.21 -8.70
CA ARG A 12 24.94 -1.90 -9.58
C ARG A 12 23.60 -2.09 -8.87
N SER A 13 23.47 -3.12 -8.03
CA SER A 13 22.22 -3.37 -7.30
C SER A 13 21.95 -2.31 -6.21
N THR A 14 22.99 -1.73 -5.62
CA THR A 14 22.87 -0.63 -4.64
C THR A 14 22.59 0.70 -5.32
N GLU A 15 23.20 0.99 -6.46
CA GLU A 15 22.93 2.20 -7.25
C GLU A 15 21.50 2.20 -7.81
N ALA A 16 21.03 1.05 -8.32
CA ALA A 16 19.65 0.91 -8.80
C ALA A 16 18.61 1.08 -7.68
N ARG A 17 18.92 0.66 -6.45
CA ARG A 17 18.07 0.90 -5.26
C ARG A 17 18.10 2.36 -4.82
N ALA A 18 19.26 3.02 -4.87
CA ALA A 18 19.40 4.43 -4.54
C ALA A 18 18.69 5.34 -5.56
N GLN A 19 18.70 4.97 -6.85
CA GLN A 19 17.90 5.64 -7.89
C GLN A 19 16.40 5.37 -7.73
N ALA A 20 15.99 4.13 -7.42
CA ALA A 20 14.59 3.80 -7.14
C ALA A 20 14.01 4.52 -5.91
N ALA A 21 14.85 4.82 -4.91
CA ALA A 21 14.44 5.63 -3.75
C ALA A 21 14.29 7.13 -4.09
N ARG A 22 15.00 7.62 -5.11
CA ARG A 22 14.89 9.01 -5.61
C ARG A 22 13.72 9.18 -6.59
N GLU A 23 13.43 8.14 -7.37
CA GLU A 23 12.31 8.04 -8.29
C GLU A 23 11.16 7.26 -7.64
N GLY A 24 10.59 7.80 -6.56
CA GLY A 24 9.27 7.33 -6.14
C GLY A 24 8.30 7.44 -7.32
N PRO A 25 7.38 6.48 -7.52
CA PRO A 25 6.48 6.50 -8.67
C PRO A 25 5.71 7.82 -8.68
N SER A 26 6.06 8.70 -9.62
CA SER A 26 5.35 9.94 -9.85
C SER A 26 4.04 9.59 -10.55
N LEU A 27 3.01 9.30 -9.76
CA LEU A 27 1.68 9.01 -10.27
C LEU A 27 1.16 10.23 -11.06
N PRO A 28 0.84 10.08 -12.35
CA PRO A 28 0.54 11.22 -13.24
C PRO A 28 -0.77 11.96 -12.92
N TRP A 29 -1.57 11.49 -11.97
CA TRP A 29 -2.90 12.02 -11.65
C TRP A 29 -2.95 12.91 -10.39
N ALA A 30 -1.83 13.21 -9.74
CA ALA A 30 -1.78 14.05 -8.53
C ALA A 30 -2.16 15.54 -8.75
N LYS A 31 -2.63 15.92 -9.94
CA LYS A 31 -3.06 17.27 -10.31
C LYS A 31 -4.57 17.31 -10.55
N GLY A 32 -5.33 17.49 -9.47
CA GLY A 32 -6.70 18.02 -9.56
C GLY A 32 -7.73 17.29 -8.70
N ALA A 33 -8.06 17.88 -7.55
CA ALA A 33 -9.42 18.13 -7.05
C ALA A 33 -9.44 18.25 -5.50
N GLY A 34 -9.78 19.44 -5.00
CA GLY A 34 -10.52 19.69 -3.74
C GLY A 34 -9.85 19.32 -2.40
N SER A 35 -9.73 20.28 -1.49
CA SER A 35 -8.98 20.21 -0.23
C SER A 35 -9.52 19.23 0.82
N ILE A 36 -9.09 17.98 0.72
CA ILE A 36 -8.41 17.28 1.83
C ILE A 36 -6.92 17.32 1.45
N ASN A 37 -5.97 17.26 2.38
CA ASN A 37 -4.58 16.96 2.00
C ASN A 37 -4.52 15.51 1.49
N SER A 38 -5.14 15.25 0.33
CA SER A 38 -5.27 13.95 -0.35
C SER A 38 -3.91 13.38 -0.76
N GLN A 39 -2.86 14.20 -0.67
CA GLN A 39 -1.46 13.81 -0.85
C GLN A 39 -0.79 13.30 0.44
N ALA A 40 -1.41 13.44 1.63
CA ALA A 40 -0.79 13.04 2.89
C ALA A 40 -0.64 11.53 2.99
N LEU A 41 -1.70 10.75 2.71
CA LEU A 41 -1.65 9.29 2.79
C LEU A 41 -0.76 8.66 1.71
N PRO A 42 -0.84 9.04 0.41
CA PRO A 42 0.06 8.48 -0.62
C PRO A 42 1.55 8.73 -0.35
N ARG A 43 1.89 9.84 0.33
CA ARG A 43 3.27 10.19 0.70
C ARG A 43 3.70 9.68 2.07
N ALA A 44 2.79 9.08 2.83
CA ALA A 44 3.08 8.61 4.17
C ALA A 44 4.04 7.41 4.14
N HIS A 45 4.69 7.17 5.28
CA HIS A 45 5.47 5.96 5.50
C HIS A 45 4.69 4.70 5.10
N ARG A 46 5.35 3.74 4.42
CA ARG A 46 4.68 2.53 3.89
C ARG A 46 3.94 1.73 4.95
N SER A 47 4.46 1.65 6.18
CA SER A 47 3.76 0.98 7.27
C SER A 47 2.44 1.67 7.65
N VAL A 48 2.35 3.00 7.52
CA VAL A 48 1.10 3.76 7.70
C VAL A 48 0.15 3.43 6.54
N ARG A 49 0.63 3.50 5.29
CA ARG A 49 -0.17 3.12 4.10
C ARG A 49 -0.74 1.71 4.21
N MET A 50 0.07 0.75 4.66
CA MET A 50 -0.35 -0.64 4.88
C MET A 50 -1.35 -0.78 6.03
N ALA A 51 -1.17 -0.06 7.14
CA ALA A 51 -2.12 -0.07 8.24
C ALA A 51 -3.51 0.44 7.81
N HIS A 52 -3.53 1.49 6.99
CA HIS A 52 -4.74 2.00 6.35
C HIS A 52 -5.37 1.00 5.39
N SER A 53 -4.55 0.36 4.55
CA SER A 53 -5.00 -0.70 3.63
C SER A 53 -5.64 -1.88 4.36
N LEU A 54 -5.07 -2.30 5.49
CA LEU A 54 -5.64 -3.32 6.37
C LEU A 54 -6.95 -2.84 7.02
N GLY A 55 -7.02 -1.57 7.40
CA GLY A 55 -8.26 -0.94 7.86
C GLY A 55 -9.36 -1.04 6.81
N VAL A 56 -9.09 -0.64 5.58
CA VAL A 56 -10.06 -0.71 4.47
C VAL A 56 -10.48 -2.16 4.20
N LEU A 57 -9.51 -3.08 4.14
CA LEU A 57 -9.78 -4.50 3.94
C LEU A 57 -10.68 -5.06 5.06
N SER A 58 -10.42 -4.69 6.31
CA SER A 58 -11.25 -5.11 7.44
C SER A 58 -12.69 -4.60 7.33
N CYS A 59 -12.90 -3.38 6.82
CA CYS A 59 -14.23 -2.85 6.55
C CYS A 59 -14.93 -3.61 5.41
N VAL A 60 -14.22 -3.97 4.34
CA VAL A 60 -14.76 -4.79 3.23
C VAL A 60 -15.17 -6.17 3.73
N VAL A 61 -14.31 -6.81 4.54
CA VAL A 61 -14.61 -8.12 5.15
C VAL A 61 -15.81 -8.01 6.11
N ALA A 62 -15.84 -6.98 6.96
CA ALA A 62 -16.97 -6.75 7.85
C ALA A 62 -18.29 -6.55 7.08
N ALA A 63 -18.27 -5.77 5.99
CA ALA A 63 -19.43 -5.60 5.12
C ALA A 63 -19.89 -6.93 4.52
N ALA A 64 -18.96 -7.77 4.03
CA ALA A 64 -19.28 -9.10 3.54
C ALA A 64 -19.88 -10.00 4.64
N CYS A 65 -19.33 -9.98 5.86
CA CYS A 65 -19.88 -10.70 7.00
C CYS A 65 -21.30 -10.23 7.36
N ILE A 66 -21.56 -8.92 7.33
CA ILE A 66 -22.90 -8.36 7.57
C ILE A 66 -23.89 -8.85 6.51
N LEU A 67 -23.48 -8.90 5.24
CA LEU A 67 -24.33 -9.36 4.16
C LEU A 67 -24.65 -10.86 4.24
N ILE A 68 -23.71 -11.69 4.69
CA ILE A 68 -23.88 -13.15 4.74
C ILE A 68 -24.55 -13.61 6.04
N ALA A 69 -24.12 -13.07 7.18
CA ALA A 69 -24.51 -13.55 8.51
C ALA A 69 -25.36 -12.55 9.30
N GLY A 70 -25.64 -11.37 8.75
CA GLY A 70 -26.35 -10.30 9.43
C GLY A 70 -25.46 -9.42 10.33
N PRO A 71 -25.99 -8.31 10.87
CA PRO A 71 -25.26 -7.43 11.75
C PRO A 71 -24.99 -8.12 13.10
N GLY A 72 -23.72 -8.15 13.51
CA GLY A 72 -23.31 -8.73 14.79
C GLY A 72 -22.15 -7.99 15.42
N MET A 73 -21.94 -8.19 16.74
CA MET A 73 -20.84 -7.54 17.49
C MET A 73 -19.47 -7.77 16.85
N TRP A 74 -19.27 -8.93 16.22
CA TRP A 74 -18.04 -9.26 15.50
C TRP A 74 -17.77 -8.32 14.31
N SER A 75 -18.80 -8.01 13.51
CA SER A 75 -18.67 -7.09 12.37
C SER A 75 -18.34 -5.66 12.81
N LEU A 76 -18.95 -5.19 13.89
CA LEU A 76 -18.63 -3.89 14.50
C LEU A 76 -17.21 -3.90 15.10
N GLY A 77 -16.83 -5.01 15.74
CA GLY A 77 -15.48 -5.21 16.26
C GLY A 77 -14.42 -5.15 15.16
N LEU A 78 -14.68 -5.76 14.00
CA LEU A 78 -13.78 -5.70 12.84
C LEU A 78 -13.63 -4.27 12.30
N ILE A 79 -14.73 -3.53 12.17
CA ILE A 79 -14.69 -2.12 11.73
C ILE A 79 -13.91 -1.26 12.73
N ALA A 80 -14.17 -1.42 14.03
CA ALA A 80 -13.49 -0.68 15.07
C ALA A 80 -11.98 -1.02 15.10
N ALA A 81 -11.63 -2.30 15.03
CA ALA A 81 -10.23 -2.75 14.95
C ALA A 81 -9.54 -2.18 13.71
N GLY A 82 -10.20 -2.17 12.55
CA GLY A 82 -9.72 -1.57 11.33
C GLY A 82 -9.43 -0.08 11.46
N ALA A 83 -10.36 0.67 12.04
CA ALA A 83 -10.21 2.10 12.28
C ALA A 83 -9.07 2.40 13.26
N LEU A 84 -8.95 1.63 14.35
CA LEU A 84 -7.85 1.77 15.31
C LEU A 84 -6.50 1.46 14.67
N LEU A 85 -6.43 0.40 13.85
CA LEU A 85 -5.23 0.01 13.14
C LEU A 85 -4.80 1.10 12.15
N ALA A 86 -5.72 1.66 11.37
CA ALA A 86 -5.40 2.75 10.46
C ALA A 86 -4.88 3.99 11.21
N ARG A 87 -5.44 4.32 12.37
CA ARG A 87 -5.08 5.53 13.12
C ARG A 87 -3.78 5.43 13.91
N ALA A 88 -3.47 4.26 14.48
CA ALA A 88 -2.35 4.10 15.42
C ALA A 88 -1.41 2.93 15.09
N GLY A 89 -1.80 2.05 14.17
CA GLY A 89 -1.08 0.82 13.85
C GLY A 89 0.19 0.99 13.03
N GLY A 90 0.46 2.19 12.48
CA GLY A 90 1.59 2.40 11.57
C GLY A 90 2.96 2.11 12.18
N ALA A 91 3.19 2.46 13.45
CA ALA A 91 4.43 2.17 14.16
C ALA A 91 4.55 0.69 14.55
N TRP A 92 3.46 0.09 15.02
CA TRP A 92 3.42 -1.34 15.32
C TRP A 92 3.68 -2.18 14.06
N LEU A 93 3.02 -1.85 12.96
CA LEU A 93 3.17 -2.55 11.69
C LEU A 93 4.60 -2.41 11.13
N HIS A 94 5.25 -1.27 11.35
CA HIS A 94 6.67 -1.10 11.00
C HIS A 94 7.57 -2.17 11.65
N GLY A 95 7.33 -2.50 12.92
CA GLY A 95 8.11 -3.51 13.64
C GLY A 95 7.83 -4.95 13.21
N VAL A 96 6.69 -5.20 12.57
CA VAL A 96 6.27 -6.55 12.11
C VAL A 96 6.55 -6.76 10.61
N LEU A 97 6.69 -5.67 9.85
CA LEU A 97 6.93 -5.73 8.42
C LEU A 97 8.29 -6.40 8.11
N PRO A 98 8.34 -7.33 7.14
CA PRO A 98 9.59 -7.85 6.62
C PRO A 98 10.50 -6.69 6.15
N ALA A 99 11.80 -6.78 6.41
CA ALA A 99 12.77 -5.74 6.04
C ALA A 99 12.76 -5.36 4.55
N LEU A 100 12.30 -6.28 3.67
CA LEU A 100 12.14 -6.04 2.23
C LEU A 100 11.03 -5.04 1.90
N LEU A 101 10.10 -4.79 2.83
CA LEU A 101 8.96 -3.89 2.67
C LEU A 101 9.12 -2.60 3.49
N VAL A 102 10.32 -2.33 4.01
CA VAL A 102 10.61 -1.16 4.83
C VAL A 102 11.31 -0.11 3.96
N ASP A 103 10.61 1.00 3.68
CA ASP A 103 11.15 2.09 2.84
C ASP A 103 12.19 2.95 3.61
N SER A 104 12.04 3.08 4.94
CA SER A 104 12.93 3.86 5.82
C SER A 104 13.32 3.03 7.04
N PRO A 105 14.57 3.10 7.51
CA PRO A 105 15.01 2.37 8.71
C PRO A 105 14.39 2.92 10.01
N HIS A 106 13.61 4.00 9.96
CA HIS A 106 13.04 4.63 11.15
C HIS A 106 11.53 4.47 11.16
N PRO A 107 10.92 4.21 12.33
CA PRO A 107 9.47 4.13 12.45
C PRO A 107 8.83 5.49 12.14
N PRO A 108 7.56 5.49 11.68
CA PRO A 108 6.84 6.72 11.41
C PRO A 108 6.70 7.56 12.69
N ALA A 109 6.93 8.87 12.58
CA ALA A 109 6.80 9.77 13.71
C ALA A 109 5.31 9.89 14.13
N PRO A 110 5.00 10.03 15.43
CA PRO A 110 3.61 10.21 15.89
C PRO A 110 2.88 11.38 15.21
N GLY A 111 3.61 12.47 14.93
CA GLY A 111 3.09 13.64 14.22
C GLY A 111 2.64 13.28 12.79
N GLU A 112 3.43 12.52 12.04
CA GLU A 112 3.09 12.08 10.69
C GLU A 112 1.83 11.20 10.69
N MET A 113 1.76 10.22 11.59
CA MET A 113 0.59 9.35 11.73
C MET A 113 -0.66 10.15 12.08
N SER A 114 -0.55 11.15 12.96
CA SER A 114 -1.69 11.99 13.34
C SER A 114 -2.23 12.83 12.18
N VAL A 115 -1.34 13.36 11.32
CA VAL A 115 -1.71 14.14 10.13
C VAL A 115 -2.43 13.26 9.12
N VAL A 116 -1.92 12.05 8.87
CA VAL A 116 -2.54 11.10 7.95
C VAL A 116 -3.90 10.61 8.49
N ALA A 117 -3.96 10.26 9.77
CA ALA A 117 -5.18 9.84 10.45
C ALA A 117 -6.25 10.95 10.55
N ALA A 118 -5.88 12.22 10.40
CA ALA A 118 -6.81 13.35 10.36
C ALA A 118 -7.36 13.66 8.96
N ASN A 119 -6.80 13.05 7.90
CA ASN A 119 -7.14 13.29 6.50
C ASN A 119 -7.58 12.01 5.76
N SER A 120 -7.89 10.95 6.50
CA SER A 120 -8.22 9.63 5.98
C SER A 120 -9.71 9.30 6.09
N LEU A 121 -10.13 8.17 5.51
CA LEU A 121 -11.51 7.68 5.65
C LEU A 121 -11.88 7.41 7.12
N PHE A 122 -10.89 7.10 7.97
CA PHE A 122 -11.07 6.79 9.40
C PHE A 122 -11.07 8.04 10.30
N SER A 123 -11.51 9.16 9.75
CA SER A 123 -11.53 10.46 10.40
C SER A 123 -12.85 11.17 10.14
N LEU A 124 -13.21 12.11 11.03
CA LEU A 124 -14.45 12.88 10.87
C LEU A 124 -14.44 13.73 9.59
N SER A 125 -13.28 14.21 9.15
CA SER A 125 -13.12 14.95 7.90
C SER A 125 -13.33 14.02 6.68
N GLY A 126 -12.78 12.81 6.71
CA GLY A 126 -13.01 11.80 5.67
C GLY A 126 -14.48 11.38 5.56
N LEU A 127 -15.19 11.28 6.69
CA LEU A 127 -16.62 10.98 6.70
C LEU A 127 -17.49 12.10 6.10
N ARG A 128 -17.01 13.35 6.07
CA ARG A 128 -17.71 14.44 5.38
C ARG A 128 -17.56 14.37 3.85
N GLN A 129 -16.54 13.69 3.35
CA GLN A 129 -16.30 13.51 1.91
C GLN A 129 -15.94 12.05 1.60
N PRO A 130 -16.86 11.10 1.89
CA PRO A 130 -16.54 9.68 1.97
C PRO A 130 -16.08 9.09 0.63
N VAL A 131 -16.65 9.55 -0.49
CA VAL A 131 -16.28 9.07 -1.83
C VAL A 131 -14.82 9.43 -2.17
N SER A 132 -14.41 10.66 -1.89
CA SER A 132 -13.04 11.12 -2.15
C SER A 132 -12.03 10.43 -1.23
N ALA A 133 -12.36 10.29 0.05
CA ALA A 133 -11.51 9.63 1.03
C ALA A 133 -11.35 8.14 0.70
N PHE A 134 -12.45 7.47 0.34
CA PHE A 134 -12.43 6.07 -0.07
C PHE A 134 -11.60 5.87 -1.34
N ARG A 135 -11.70 6.76 -2.33
CA ARG A 135 -10.89 6.66 -3.56
C ARG A 135 -9.39 6.69 -3.26
N VAL A 136 -8.94 7.63 -2.44
CA VAL A 136 -7.52 7.73 -2.05
C VAL A 136 -7.06 6.47 -1.30
N GLU A 137 -7.87 6.00 -0.35
CA GLU A 137 -7.60 4.79 0.42
C GLU A 137 -7.56 3.53 -0.47
N TRP A 138 -8.44 3.45 -1.46
CA TRP A 138 -8.51 2.37 -2.44
C TRP A 138 -7.28 2.36 -3.35
N ASP A 139 -6.86 3.52 -3.84
CA ASP A 139 -5.66 3.64 -4.69
C ASP A 139 -4.40 3.21 -3.90
N VAL A 140 -4.30 3.60 -2.63
CA VAL A 140 -3.21 3.18 -1.72
C VAL A 140 -3.26 1.68 -1.42
N LEU A 141 -4.45 1.11 -1.24
CA LEU A 141 -4.65 -0.34 -1.09
C LEU A 141 -4.15 -1.10 -2.32
N LEU A 142 -4.49 -0.64 -3.52
CA LEU A 142 -4.03 -1.24 -4.77
C LEU A 142 -2.51 -1.14 -4.93
N GLU A 143 -1.91 0.02 -4.63
CA GLU A 143 -0.45 0.20 -4.66
C GLU A 143 0.25 -0.76 -3.70
N ASN A 144 -0.26 -0.90 -2.47
CA ASN A 144 0.28 -1.81 -1.47
C ASN A 144 0.12 -3.27 -1.87
N LEU A 145 -1.02 -3.64 -2.46
CA LEU A 145 -1.23 -4.98 -3.00
C LEU A 145 -0.23 -5.29 -4.11
N ALA A 146 -0.09 -4.39 -5.09
CA ALA A 146 0.85 -4.52 -6.19
C ALA A 146 2.31 -4.64 -5.70
N PHE A 147 2.69 -3.82 -4.73
CA PHE A 147 4.00 -3.88 -4.11
C PHE A 147 4.24 -5.19 -3.35
N THR A 148 3.24 -5.68 -2.61
CA THR A 148 3.33 -6.94 -1.86
C THR A 148 3.49 -8.13 -2.80
N CYS A 149 2.71 -8.18 -3.88
CA CYS A 149 2.80 -9.24 -4.90
C CYS A 149 4.16 -9.26 -5.64
N THR A 150 4.84 -8.12 -5.70
CA THR A 150 6.15 -7.98 -6.35
C THR A 150 7.32 -8.00 -5.37
N TYR A 151 7.06 -8.04 -4.06
CA TYR A 151 8.05 -7.86 -2.99
C TYR A 151 8.90 -6.59 -3.16
N GLY A 152 8.36 -5.56 -3.80
CA GLY A 152 9.12 -4.35 -4.17
C GLY A 152 10.28 -4.58 -5.13
N LYS A 153 10.42 -5.79 -5.71
CA LYS A 153 11.47 -6.07 -6.69
C LYS A 153 11.03 -5.58 -8.07
N ARG A 154 11.94 -4.92 -8.78
CA ARG A 154 11.77 -4.58 -10.20
C ARG A 154 11.92 -5.86 -11.02
N ASN A 155 10.80 -6.53 -11.28
CA ASN A 155 10.69 -7.65 -12.18
C ASN A 155 9.76 -7.27 -13.33
N CYS A 156 9.75 -8.06 -14.39
CA CYS A 156 8.87 -7.81 -15.53
C CYS A 156 7.38 -7.77 -15.14
N LEU A 157 6.96 -8.62 -14.18
CA LEU A 157 5.64 -8.53 -13.54
C LEU A 157 5.35 -7.13 -12.97
N THR A 158 6.33 -6.51 -12.32
CA THR A 158 6.20 -5.17 -11.73
C THR A 158 6.02 -4.13 -12.83
N ASN A 159 6.81 -4.20 -13.90
CA ASN A 159 6.68 -3.29 -15.05
C ASN A 159 5.28 -3.41 -15.68
N ASP A 160 4.81 -4.64 -15.90
CA ASP A 160 3.47 -4.89 -16.44
C ASP A 160 2.37 -4.47 -15.45
N MET A 161 2.60 -4.54 -14.15
CA MET A 161 1.61 -4.13 -13.15
C MET A 161 1.45 -2.61 -13.11
N TYR A 162 2.57 -1.87 -13.23
CA TYR A 162 2.59 -0.41 -13.25
C TYR A 162 2.48 0.20 -14.66
N SER A 163 2.31 -0.60 -15.71
CA SER A 163 2.04 -0.08 -17.06
C SER A 163 0.61 0.46 -17.18
N GLY A 164 0.45 1.79 -17.20
CA GLY A 164 -0.87 2.42 -17.26
C GLY A 164 -1.61 2.40 -15.92
N GLU A 165 -2.94 2.25 -15.96
CA GLU A 165 -3.78 2.33 -14.75
C GLU A 165 -3.69 1.06 -13.89
N LEU A 166 -3.52 1.25 -12.58
CA LEU A 166 -3.50 0.17 -11.61
C LEU A 166 -4.93 -0.19 -11.20
N SER A 167 -5.31 -1.46 -11.37
CA SER A 167 -6.63 -1.95 -10.99
C SER A 167 -6.54 -3.33 -10.34
N LEU A 168 -7.52 -3.65 -9.48
CA LEU A 168 -7.58 -4.95 -8.80
C LEU A 168 -7.61 -6.11 -9.81
N GLY A 169 -8.43 -5.98 -10.86
CA GLY A 169 -8.54 -7.02 -11.90
C GLY A 169 -7.22 -7.28 -12.61
N LYS A 170 -6.45 -6.22 -12.90
CA LYS A 170 -5.12 -6.33 -13.49
C LYS A 170 -4.15 -7.06 -12.56
N ILE A 171 -4.11 -6.67 -11.28
CA ILE A 171 -3.24 -7.32 -10.29
C ILE A 171 -3.58 -8.82 -10.17
N VAL A 172 -4.86 -9.15 -10.00
CA VAL A 172 -5.33 -10.54 -9.84
C VAL A 172 -5.04 -11.35 -11.10
N SER A 173 -5.29 -10.81 -12.30
CA SER A 173 -5.01 -11.49 -13.56
C SER A 173 -3.52 -11.81 -13.73
N LEU A 174 -2.64 -10.83 -13.50
CA LEU A 174 -1.18 -11.01 -13.63
C LEU A 174 -0.63 -11.99 -12.59
N VAL A 175 -1.10 -11.90 -11.34
CA VAL A 175 -0.68 -12.82 -10.27
C VAL A 175 -1.21 -14.22 -10.52
N SER A 176 -2.46 -14.36 -10.95
CA SER A 176 -3.04 -15.65 -11.28
C SER A 176 -2.31 -16.31 -12.45
N ALA A 177 -2.00 -15.57 -13.52
CA ALA A 177 -1.23 -16.08 -14.65
C ALA A 177 0.16 -16.58 -14.20
N LYS A 178 0.83 -15.81 -13.32
CA LYS A 178 2.10 -16.22 -12.74
C LYS A 178 2.01 -17.52 -11.95
N LEU A 179 0.94 -17.69 -11.16
CA LEU A 179 0.72 -18.88 -10.34
C LEU A 179 0.33 -20.10 -11.18
N SER A 180 -0.45 -19.91 -12.26
CA SER A 180 -0.91 -21.01 -13.11
C SER A 180 0.15 -21.48 -14.13
N GLU A 181 0.91 -20.56 -14.73
CA GLU A 181 1.86 -20.87 -15.81
C GLU A 181 3.30 -21.02 -15.30
N GLY A 182 3.60 -20.59 -14.07
CA GLY A 182 4.95 -20.58 -13.49
C GLY A 182 5.88 -19.54 -14.12
N VAL A 183 5.46 -18.85 -15.18
CA VAL A 183 6.21 -17.82 -15.91
C VAL A 183 5.27 -16.64 -16.18
N VAL A 184 5.77 -15.42 -16.04
CA VAL A 184 5.05 -14.22 -16.49
C VAL A 184 5.50 -13.95 -17.91
N ARG A 185 4.59 -14.02 -18.89
CA ARG A 185 4.86 -13.53 -20.24
C ARG A 185 4.84 -12.01 -20.20
N CYS A 186 5.99 -11.42 -20.45
CA CYS A 186 6.19 -9.98 -20.35
C CYS A 186 6.35 -9.45 -21.76
N ASN A 187 5.63 -8.38 -22.08
CA ASN A 187 5.66 -7.76 -23.40
C ASN A 187 6.75 -6.69 -23.50
#